data_AF-A0A0P9DG87-F1
#
_entry.id   AF-A0A0P9DG87-F1
#
_cell.length_a   1.000
_cell.length_b   1.000
_cell.length_c   1.000
_cell.angle_alpha   90.00
_cell.angle_beta   90.00
_cell.angle_gamma   90.00
#
_symmetry.space_group_name_H-M   'P 1'
#
loop_
_entity.id
_entity.type
_entity.pdbx_description
1 polymer ?
#
loop_
_entity_poly.entity_id
_entity_poly.type
_entity_poly.pdbx_seq_one_letter_code
_entity_poly.pdbx_strand_id
1 'polypeptide(L)'
;MTEAELAARLARDLGPLAADAEWSATATAGQAQGHYTDAISDAKAVLGVDGALADATLSSNQLLELKARALLGCLERLELHYTTLVDSSAGTGAGAQVQKLSQVQAGIARVRTRLATAVHAQSSVATAPATGVNVRGQKRPDYSLGEGNEEA
;
A
#
# COMPACT_ATOMS: atom_id res chain seq x y z
N MET A 1 1.86 12.27 6.98
CA MET A 1 2.79 11.90 5.88
C MET A 1 2.37 12.69 4.67
N THR A 2 3.27 13.40 4.01
CA THR A 2 2.98 14.16 2.79
C THR A 2 3.19 13.32 1.54
N GLU A 3 2.65 13.74 0.39
CA GLU A 3 2.88 13.06 -0.89
C GLU A 3 4.35 13.13 -1.32
N ALA A 4 5.03 14.23 -1.00
CA ALA A 4 6.47 14.37 -1.22
C ALA A 4 7.30 13.37 -0.39
N GLU A 5 6.94 13.15 0.88
CA GLU A 5 7.58 12.13 1.72
C GLU A 5 7.35 10.72 1.19
N LEU A 6 6.15 10.44 0.69
CA LEU A 6 5.82 9.16 0.08
C LEU A 6 6.61 8.95 -1.22
N ALA A 7 6.68 9.94 -2.11
CA ALA A 7 7.46 9.88 -3.33
C ALA A 7 8.95 9.65 -3.04
N ALA A 8 9.53 10.34 -2.04
CA ALA A 8 10.91 10.13 -1.62
C ALA A 8 11.17 8.70 -1.10
N ARG A 9 10.19 8.10 -0.42
CA ARG A 9 10.26 6.69 0.01
C ARG A 9 10.17 5.73 -1.17
N LEU A 10 9.28 6.00 -2.13
CA LEU A 10 9.17 5.19 -3.35
C LEU A 10 10.49 5.24 -4.13
N ALA A 11 11.05 6.42 -4.37
CA ALA A 11 12.34 6.59 -5.02
C ALA A 11 13.46 5.78 -4.37
N ARG A 12 13.51 5.77 -3.03
CA ARG A 12 14.45 4.91 -2.29
C ARG A 12 14.19 3.42 -2.51
N ASP A 13 12.93 2.99 -2.48
CA ASP A 13 12.57 1.57 -2.59
C ASP A 13 12.82 1.00 -4.00
N LEU A 14 12.75 1.83 -5.04
CA LEU A 14 13.02 1.45 -6.43
C LEU A 14 14.49 1.63 -6.80
N GLY A 15 15.18 2.59 -6.16
CA GLY A 15 16.59 2.84 -6.35
C GLY A 15 16.93 3.14 -7.82
N PRO A 16 17.88 2.41 -8.44
CA PRO A 16 18.30 2.65 -9.83
C PRO A 16 17.17 2.55 -10.87
N LEU A 17 16.13 1.76 -10.60
CA LEU A 17 15.01 1.58 -11.54
C LEU A 17 14.19 2.87 -11.70
N ALA A 18 14.09 3.67 -10.64
CA ALA A 18 13.41 4.95 -10.71
C ALA A 18 14.13 5.95 -11.62
N ALA A 19 15.47 5.94 -11.61
CA ALA A 19 16.28 6.82 -12.44
C ALA A 19 16.20 6.44 -13.92
N ASP A 20 16.22 5.14 -14.24
CA ASP A 20 16.09 4.65 -15.62
C ASP A 20 14.72 4.97 -16.23
N ALA A 21 13.68 5.02 -15.38
CA ALA A 21 12.33 5.39 -15.78
C ALA A 21 12.03 6.89 -15.65
N GLU A 22 13.03 7.71 -15.30
CA GLU A 22 12.92 9.17 -15.13
C GLU A 22 11.82 9.60 -14.13
N TRP A 23 11.54 8.80 -13.11
CA TRP A 23 10.43 9.09 -12.19
C TRP A 23 10.70 10.30 -11.31
N SER A 24 9.69 11.18 -11.23
CA SER A 24 9.74 12.38 -10.41
C SER A 24 8.38 12.68 -9.76
N ALA A 25 8.44 13.34 -8.60
CA ALA A 25 7.26 13.84 -7.88
C ALA A 25 6.72 15.14 -8.50
N THR A 26 7.52 15.84 -9.30
CA THR A 26 7.20 17.14 -9.90
C THR A 26 6.93 17.07 -11.38
N ALA A 27 7.00 15.89 -11.97
CA ALA A 27 6.82 15.75 -13.40
C ALA A 27 5.35 16.06 -13.78
N THR A 28 5.12 16.56 -15.00
CA THR A 28 3.79 16.91 -15.55
C THR A 28 3.20 15.90 -16.55
N ALA A 29 1.87 15.75 -16.58
CA ALA A 29 1.17 14.86 -17.51
C ALA A 29 1.66 15.02 -18.96
N GLY A 30 2.02 13.91 -19.61
CA GLY A 30 2.55 13.89 -20.98
C GLY A 30 4.06 13.64 -21.09
N GLN A 31 4.81 13.55 -19.98
CA GLN A 31 6.13 12.92 -20.03
C GLN A 31 5.95 11.41 -20.24
N ALA A 32 6.79 10.83 -21.11
CA ALA A 32 6.61 9.49 -21.63
C ALA A 32 6.82 8.38 -20.58
N GLN A 33 7.39 8.69 -19.41
CA GLN A 33 7.69 7.72 -18.36
C GLN A 33 7.30 8.21 -16.96
N GLY A 34 6.94 7.23 -16.11
CA GLY A 34 6.02 7.33 -14.98
C GLY A 34 6.30 8.37 -13.90
N HIS A 35 5.23 8.77 -13.22
CA HIS A 35 5.29 9.73 -12.14
C HIS A 35 4.85 9.09 -10.85
N TYR A 36 5.56 9.42 -9.77
CA TYR A 36 5.13 9.02 -8.44
C TYR A 36 3.72 9.51 -8.15
N THR A 37 3.39 10.73 -8.60
CA THR A 37 2.09 11.36 -8.38
C THR A 37 0.93 10.54 -8.93
N ASP A 38 1.09 9.90 -10.09
CA ASP A 38 0.03 9.08 -10.67
C ASP A 38 -0.20 7.81 -9.84
N ALA A 39 0.88 7.10 -9.51
CA ALA A 39 0.79 5.89 -8.69
C ALA A 39 0.27 6.17 -7.27
N ILE A 40 0.63 7.33 -6.70
CA ILE A 40 0.10 7.80 -5.42
C ILE A 40 -1.39 8.15 -5.55
N SER A 41 -1.80 8.79 -6.65
CA SER A 41 -3.21 9.14 -6.91
C SER A 41 -4.07 7.90 -7.07
N ASP A 42 -3.62 6.90 -7.82
CA ASP A 42 -4.31 5.61 -7.95
C ASP A 42 -4.45 4.91 -6.60
N ALA A 43 -3.37 4.88 -5.81
CA ALA A 43 -3.38 4.25 -4.49
C ALA A 43 -4.35 4.94 -3.53
N LYS A 44 -4.42 6.29 -3.56
CA LYS A 44 -5.38 7.08 -2.80
C LYS A 44 -6.81 6.81 -3.23
N ALA A 45 -7.07 6.77 -4.54
CA ALA A 45 -8.39 6.51 -5.08
C ALA A 45 -8.95 5.17 -4.60
N VAL A 46 -8.14 4.10 -4.60
CA VAL A 46 -8.64 2.80 -4.13
C VAL A 46 -8.85 2.75 -2.61
N LEU A 47 -8.11 3.55 -1.85
CA LEU A 47 -8.29 3.68 -0.41
C LEU A 47 -9.39 4.67 0.00
N GLY A 48 -10.04 5.32 -0.96
CA GLY A 48 -11.05 6.35 -0.70
C GLY A 48 -10.45 7.59 -0.01
N VAL A 49 -9.19 7.92 -0.31
CA VAL A 49 -8.50 9.09 0.24
C VAL A 49 -8.69 10.26 -0.70
N ASP A 50 -9.65 11.12 -0.37
CA ASP A 50 -9.87 12.39 -1.05
C ASP A 50 -8.97 13.50 -0.48
N GLY A 51 -8.41 14.34 -1.35
CA GLY A 51 -7.59 15.49 -0.95
C GLY A 51 -6.12 15.16 -0.66
N ALA A 52 -5.41 16.05 0.04
CA ALA A 52 -3.98 15.90 0.29
C ALA A 52 -3.68 14.83 1.34
N LEU A 53 -2.61 14.05 1.16
CA LEU A 53 -2.23 12.99 2.10
C LEU A 53 -1.88 13.53 3.50
N ALA A 54 -1.45 14.79 3.58
CA ALA A 54 -1.16 15.46 4.84
C ALA A 54 -2.40 15.63 5.72
N ASP A 55 -3.58 15.76 5.09
CA ASP A 55 -4.86 15.99 5.77
C ASP A 55 -5.63 14.68 6.01
N ALA A 56 -5.18 13.57 5.41
CA ALA A 56 -5.83 12.28 5.52
C ALA A 56 -5.52 11.60 6.86
N THR A 57 -6.55 11.32 7.65
CA THR A 57 -6.43 10.56 8.90
C THR A 57 -6.37 9.05 8.60
N LEU A 58 -5.18 8.57 8.23
CA LEU A 58 -4.95 7.16 7.91
C LEU A 58 -4.39 6.39 9.10
N SER A 59 -4.96 5.22 9.37
CA SER A 59 -4.36 4.25 10.28
C SER A 59 -3.01 3.75 9.74
N SER A 60 -2.15 3.22 10.61
CA SER A 60 -0.88 2.60 10.21
C SER A 60 -1.04 1.53 9.14
N ASN A 61 -2.14 0.76 9.18
CA ASN A 61 -2.44 -0.27 8.21
C ASN A 61 -2.81 0.32 6.83
N GLN A 62 -3.61 1.38 6.81
CA GLN A 62 -3.94 2.09 5.57
C GLN A 62 -2.72 2.79 4.97
N LEU A 63 -1.83 3.34 5.78
CA LEU A 63 -0.56 3.91 5.29
C LEU A 63 0.35 2.87 4.65
N LEU A 64 0.41 1.66 5.22
CA LEU A 64 1.14 0.53 4.64
C LEU A 64 0.53 0.08 3.32
N GLU A 65 -0.80 -0.06 3.28
CA GLU A 65 -1.52 -0.43 2.06
C GLU A 65 -1.32 0.63 0.97
N LEU A 66 -1.42 1.91 1.32
CA LEU A 66 -1.21 3.04 0.41
C LEU A 66 0.19 2.99 -0.21
N LYS A 67 1.22 2.81 0.63
CA LYS A 67 2.60 2.66 0.16
C LYS A 67 2.75 1.46 -0.77
N ALA A 68 2.16 0.32 -0.41
CA ALA A 68 2.28 -0.91 -1.18
C ALA A 68 1.59 -0.80 -2.56
N ARG A 69 0.40 -0.20 -2.60
CA ARG A 69 -0.33 0.07 -3.85
C ARG A 69 0.39 1.06 -4.73
N ALA A 70 0.92 2.15 -4.16
CA ALA A 70 1.68 3.13 -4.92
C ALA A 70 2.94 2.49 -5.53
N LEU A 71 3.64 1.62 -4.78
CA LEU A 71 4.79 0.88 -5.29
C LEU A 71 4.41 -0.14 -6.38
N LEU A 72 3.22 -0.75 -6.30
CA LEU A 72 2.72 -1.65 -7.34
C LEU A 72 2.40 -0.90 -8.64
N GLY A 73 1.61 0.17 -8.56
CA GLY A 73 1.24 0.96 -9.75
C GLY A 73 2.45 1.65 -10.40
N CYS A 74 3.48 1.92 -9.61
CA CYS A 74 4.82 2.23 -10.06
C CYS A 74 5.38 1.09 -10.94
N LEU A 75 5.54 -0.12 -10.38
CA LEU A 75 6.15 -1.25 -11.09
C LEU A 75 5.40 -1.67 -12.36
N GLU A 76 4.06 -1.58 -12.37
CA GLU A 76 3.25 -1.88 -13.56
C GLU A 76 3.55 -0.91 -14.71
N ARG A 77 3.70 0.39 -14.41
CA ARG A 77 4.11 1.39 -15.42
C ARG A 77 5.54 1.14 -15.90
N LEU A 78 6.43 0.71 -15.02
CA LEU A 78 7.80 0.34 -15.38
C LEU A 78 7.81 -0.87 -16.33
N GLU A 79 6.97 -1.87 -16.07
CA GLU A 79 6.79 -3.03 -16.95
C GLU A 79 6.31 -2.60 -18.34
N LEU A 80 5.26 -1.76 -18.41
CA LEU A 80 4.76 -1.19 -19.68
C LEU A 80 5.83 -0.38 -20.43
N HIS A 81 6.65 0.38 -19.70
CA HIS A 81 7.73 1.16 -20.29
C HIS A 81 8.76 0.25 -20.97
N TYR A 82 9.23 -0.79 -20.28
CA TYR A 82 10.21 -1.71 -20.84
C TYR A 82 9.66 -2.62 -21.93
N THR A 83 8.40 -3.05 -21.84
CA THR A 83 7.78 -3.82 -22.94
C THR A 83 7.69 -2.97 -24.20
N THR A 84 7.29 -1.69 -24.08
CA THR A 84 7.26 -0.75 -25.21
C THR A 84 8.66 -0.47 -25.77
N LEU A 85 9.66 -0.33 -24.91
CA LEU A 85 11.06 -0.18 -25.31
C LEU A 85 11.58 -1.41 -26.05
N VAL A 86 11.29 -2.61 -25.56
CA VAL A 86 11.68 -3.87 -26.21
C VAL A 86 11.02 -3.99 -27.59
N ASP A 87 9.71 -3.72 -27.70
CA ASP A 87 9.01 -3.75 -28.98
C ASP A 87 9.57 -2.74 -29.99
N SER A 88 9.94 -1.53 -29.53
CA SER A 88 10.53 -0.50 -30.40
C SER A 88 12.01 -0.74 -30.74
N SER A 89 12.73 -1.54 -29.95
CA SER A 89 14.17 -1.78 -30.08
C SER A 89 14.54 -3.18 -30.57
N ALA A 90 13.57 -3.97 -31.04
CA ALA A 90 13.73 -5.32 -31.59
C ALA A 90 14.74 -5.45 -32.78
N GLY A 91 15.45 -4.39 -33.15
CA GLY A 91 16.59 -4.41 -34.08
C GLY A 91 17.99 -4.57 -33.44
N THR A 92 18.23 -4.17 -32.18
CA THR A 92 19.60 -4.16 -31.61
C THR A 92 19.61 -4.19 -30.06
N GLY A 93 20.02 -5.30 -29.42
CA GLY A 93 20.43 -5.30 -28.00
C GLY A 93 19.62 -6.14 -26.99
N ALA A 94 19.12 -7.32 -27.38
CA ALA A 94 18.22 -8.15 -26.57
C ALA A 94 18.70 -8.56 -25.15
N GLY A 95 20.01 -8.63 -24.89
CA GLY A 95 20.54 -9.17 -23.63
C GLY A 95 20.30 -8.29 -22.38
N ALA A 96 20.53 -6.99 -22.50
CA ALA A 96 20.35 -6.05 -21.37
C ALA A 96 18.88 -5.83 -21.03
N GLN A 97 18.01 -5.89 -22.03
CA GLN A 97 16.57 -5.67 -21.89
C GLN A 97 15.88 -6.86 -21.23
N VAL A 98 16.28 -8.09 -21.57
CA VAL A 98 15.79 -9.32 -20.90
C VAL A 98 16.18 -9.34 -19.42
N GLN A 99 17.41 -8.91 -19.08
CA GLN A 99 17.83 -8.79 -17.68
C GLN A 99 17.01 -7.74 -16.91
N LYS A 100 16.72 -6.59 -17.53
CA LYS A 100 15.88 -5.55 -16.93
C LYS A 100 14.43 -6.02 -16.71
N LEU A 101 13.81 -6.67 -17.70
CA LEU A 101 12.48 -7.29 -17.54
C LEU A 101 12.46 -8.31 -16.39
N SER A 102 13.50 -9.15 -16.28
CA SER A 102 13.62 -10.11 -15.18
C SER A 102 13.72 -9.42 -13.80
N GLN A 103 14.43 -8.29 -13.69
CA GLN A 103 14.47 -7.48 -12.48
C GLN A 103 13.09 -6.87 -12.13
N VAL A 104 12.34 -6.39 -13.12
CA VAL A 104 10.98 -5.85 -12.92
C VAL A 104 10.03 -6.95 -12.42
N GLN A 105 10.03 -8.12 -13.06
CA GLN A 105 9.23 -9.26 -12.64
C GLN A 105 9.57 -9.72 -11.21
N ALA A 106 10.88 -9.74 -10.86
CA ALA A 106 11.31 -10.02 -9.49
C ALA A 106 10.86 -8.95 -8.49
N GLY A 107 10.83 -7.67 -8.89
CA GLY A 107 10.29 -6.57 -8.10
C GLY A 107 8.81 -6.75 -7.79
N ILE A 108 8.00 -7.05 -8.81
CA ILE A 108 6.56 -7.32 -8.66
C ILE A 108 6.33 -8.52 -7.74
N ALA A 109 7.09 -9.61 -7.91
CA ALA A 109 7.01 -10.77 -7.04
C ALA A 109 7.32 -10.43 -5.57
N ARG A 110 8.38 -9.65 -5.30
CA ARG A 110 8.72 -9.20 -3.94
C ARG A 110 7.63 -8.32 -3.33
N VAL A 111 7.01 -7.44 -4.10
CA VAL A 111 5.89 -6.61 -3.62
C VAL A 111 4.71 -7.49 -3.26
N ARG A 112 4.33 -8.45 -4.12
CA ARG A 112 3.25 -9.41 -3.83
C ARG A 112 3.53 -10.20 -2.55
N THR A 113 4.75 -10.70 -2.35
CA THR A 113 5.14 -11.39 -1.12
C THR A 113 5.03 -10.48 0.10
N ARG A 114 5.58 -9.25 0.04
CA ARG A 114 5.49 -8.29 1.16
C ARG A 114 4.05 -7.91 1.49
N LEU A 115 3.18 -7.77 0.49
CA LEU A 115 1.76 -7.46 0.67
C LEU A 115 1.05 -8.62 1.35
N ALA A 116 1.32 -9.86 0.91
CA ALA A 116 0.82 -11.06 1.58
C ALA A 116 1.32 -11.16 3.03
N THR A 117 2.60 -10.84 3.30
CA THR A 117 3.15 -10.83 4.66
C THR A 117 2.53 -9.73 5.53
N ALA A 118 2.30 -8.52 4.99
CA ALA A 118 1.68 -7.43 5.73
C ALA A 118 0.23 -7.74 6.11
N VAL A 119 -0.54 -8.32 5.18
CA VAL A 119 -1.91 -8.79 5.44
C VAL A 119 -1.89 -9.93 6.47
N HIS A 120 -0.97 -10.89 6.35
CA HIS A 120 -0.88 -12.02 7.28
C HIS A 120 -0.43 -11.60 8.69
N ALA A 121 0.52 -10.66 8.80
CA ALA A 121 0.95 -10.10 10.08
C ALA A 121 -0.20 -9.37 10.78
N GLN A 122 -1.06 -8.65 10.05
CA GLN A 122 -2.24 -7.99 10.61
C GLN A 122 -3.31 -8.98 11.07
N SER A 123 -3.54 -10.08 10.34
CA SER A 123 -4.41 -11.17 10.82
C SER A 123 -3.91 -11.81 12.11
N SER A 124 -2.60 -11.85 12.35
CA SER A 124 -2.03 -12.39 13.61
C SER A 124 -2.13 -11.44 14.81
N VAL A 125 -2.27 -10.13 14.58
CA VAL A 125 -2.48 -9.13 15.65
C VAL A 125 -3.95 -9.06 16.09
N ALA A 126 -4.89 -9.47 15.23
CA ALA A 126 -6.30 -9.62 15.60
C ALA A 126 -6.57 -10.76 16.59
N THR A 127 -5.57 -11.61 16.88
CA THR A 127 -5.66 -12.75 17.80
C THR A 127 -4.76 -12.62 19.03
N ALA A 128 -4.39 -11.40 19.42
CA ALA A 128 -3.88 -11.17 20.77
C ALA A 128 -5.08 -11.07 21.74
N PRO A 129 -5.23 -11.97 22.74
CA PRO A 129 -6.24 -11.78 23.77
C PRO A 129 -5.92 -10.48 24.51
N ALA A 130 -6.89 -9.56 24.56
CA ALA A 130 -6.84 -8.36 25.37
C ALA A 130 -6.56 -8.75 26.82
N THR A 131 -5.30 -8.70 27.23
CA THR A 131 -4.90 -8.96 28.62
C THR A 131 -4.75 -7.61 29.28
N GLY A 132 -5.78 -7.17 30.00
CA GLY A 132 -5.67 -6.05 30.94
C GLY A 132 -6.82 -5.04 30.95
N VAL A 133 -8.04 -5.47 31.24
CA VAL A 133 -8.95 -4.62 32.03
C VAL A 133 -9.26 -5.38 33.32
N ASN A 134 -8.67 -4.92 34.41
CA ASN A 134 -9.06 -5.31 35.75
C ASN A 134 -10.53 -4.87 35.97
N VAL A 135 -11.46 -5.81 35.87
CA VAL A 135 -12.82 -5.67 36.45
C VAL A 135 -13.09 -6.83 37.40
N ARG A 136 -12.14 -7.10 38.30
CA ARG A 136 -12.40 -7.93 39.48
C ARG A 136 -12.87 -6.98 40.59
N GLY A 137 -14.15 -6.63 40.59
CA GLY A 137 -14.71 -5.73 41.61
C GLY A 137 -16.12 -5.18 41.42
N GLN A 138 -16.84 -5.49 40.33
CA GLN A 138 -18.25 -5.12 40.21
C GLN A 138 -19.13 -6.35 40.44
N LYS A 139 -19.68 -6.38 41.66
CA LYS A 139 -20.75 -7.25 42.14
C LYS A 139 -21.83 -7.34 41.06
N ARG A 140 -22.20 -8.56 40.65
CA ARG A 140 -23.37 -8.79 39.79
C ARG A 140 -24.58 -8.08 40.42
N PRO A 141 -25.37 -7.29 39.67
CA PRO A 141 -26.68 -6.90 40.14
C PRO A 141 -27.53 -8.18 40.21
N ASP A 142 -27.95 -8.52 41.42
CA ASP A 142 -29.04 -9.46 41.66
C ASP A 142 -30.25 -8.97 40.85
N TYR A 143 -30.68 -9.76 39.88
CA TYR A 143 -32.03 -9.61 39.36
C TYR A 143 -32.96 -10.09 40.46
N SER A 144 -33.56 -9.16 41.20
CA SER A 144 -34.79 -9.41 41.95
C SER A 144 -35.82 -9.95 40.97
N LEU A 145 -36.14 -11.23 41.10
CA LEU A 145 -37.40 -11.78 40.60
C LEU A 145 -38.49 -10.96 41.30
N GLY A 146 -39.13 -10.09 40.51
CA GLY A 146 -40.26 -9.29 40.97
C GLY A 146 -41.31 -10.21 41.56
N GLU A 147 -41.64 -9.92 42.82
CA GLU A 147 -42.86 -10.34 43.49
C GLU A 147 -44.04 -9.90 42.61
N GLY A 148 -44.61 -10.83 41.86
CA GLY A 148 -45.95 -10.70 41.31
C GLY A 148 -46.94 -11.13 42.38
N ASN A 149 -47.33 -10.20 43.25
CA ASN A 149 -48.48 -10.37 44.14
C ASN A 149 -49.70 -9.67 43.51
N GLU A 150 -50.76 -10.46 43.31
CA GLU A 150 -52.20 -10.10 43.32
C GLU A 150 -52.72 -9.28 42.11
N GLU A 151 -53.93 -9.50 41.54
CA GLU A 151 -55.24 -9.85 42.10
C GLU A 151 -56.15 -10.52 41.04
N ALA A 152 -56.99 -11.50 41.46
CA ALA A 152 -58.41 -11.70 41.13
C ALA A 152 -58.88 -13.14 41.44
#